data_AF-A0A8H6IRP7-F1
#
_entry.id   AF-A0A8H6IRP7-F1
#
_cell.length_a   1.000
_cell.length_b   1.000
_cell.length_c   1.000
_cell.angle_alpha   90.00
_cell.angle_beta   90.00
_cell.angle_gamma   90.00
#
_symmetry.space_group_name_H-M   'P 1'
#
loop_
_entity.id
_entity.type
_entity.pdbx_description
1 polymer ?
#
loop_
_entity_poly.entity_id
_entity_poly.type
_entity_poly.pdbx_seq_one_letter_code
_entity_poly.pdbx_strand_id
1 'polypeptide(L)'
;MTSFEFDQLVAFGSDSAGLERILRALQSLVVILLTHPSLLSILSIPQAPGIAALLPLKSNLNLSRRAIRLFWFLNSFGTSYNLYTSSSSSSRSAIPLETWLDIVRLTLLGLYAGIESATLLDLLGLPNVSVFGEEQT
;
A
#
# COMPACT_ATOMS: atom_id res chain seq x y z
N MET A 1 -6.11 4.19 -31.25
CA MET A 1 -5.37 3.08 -30.63
C MET A 1 -4.19 3.70 -29.91
N THR A 2 -4.28 3.86 -28.59
CA THR A 2 -3.11 4.20 -27.77
C THR A 2 -2.08 3.09 -27.93
N SER A 3 -0.78 3.43 -27.96
CA SER A 3 0.27 2.41 -28.04
C SER A 3 0.17 1.52 -26.81
N PHE A 4 0.42 0.22 -26.97
CA PHE A 4 0.42 -0.77 -25.90
C PHE A 4 1.25 -0.33 -24.67
N GLU A 5 2.33 0.42 -24.90
CA GLU A 5 3.17 0.99 -23.84
C GLU A 5 2.45 2.05 -22.99
N PHE A 6 1.59 2.87 -23.60
CA PHE A 6 0.81 3.87 -22.87
C PHE A 6 -0.22 3.21 -21.96
N ASP A 7 -0.93 2.19 -22.44
CA ASP A 7 -1.92 1.47 -21.64
C ASP A 7 -1.25 0.70 -20.48
N GLN A 8 -0.05 0.15 -20.70
CA GLN A 8 0.76 -0.45 -19.62
C GLN A 8 1.22 0.58 -18.60
N LEU A 9 1.62 1.77 -19.02
CA LEU A 9 2.03 2.85 -18.12
C LEU A 9 0.85 3.36 -17.28
N VAL A 10 -0.33 3.49 -17.90
CA VAL A 10 -1.57 3.81 -17.20
C VAL A 10 -1.95 2.70 -16.22
N ALA A 11 -1.86 1.43 -16.62
CA ALA A 11 -2.12 0.29 -15.74
C ALA A 11 -1.13 0.25 -14.58
N PHE A 12 0.15 0.54 -14.81
CA PHE A 12 1.18 0.57 -13.76
C PHE A 12 0.95 1.68 -12.74
N GLY A 13 0.49 2.86 -13.18
CA GLY A 13 0.19 4.00 -12.30
C GLY A 13 -1.18 3.92 -11.61
N SER A 14 -2.11 3.12 -12.14
CA SER A 14 -3.45 2.93 -11.57
C SER A 14 -3.59 1.64 -10.76
N ASP A 15 -2.72 0.65 -10.98
CA ASP A 15 -2.69 -0.57 -10.19
C ASP A 15 -2.08 -0.30 -8.82
N SER A 16 -2.88 -0.55 -7.79
CA SER A 16 -2.47 -0.49 -6.38
C SER A 16 -1.18 -1.29 -6.10
N ALA A 17 -1.00 -2.45 -6.75
CA ALA A 17 0.21 -3.25 -6.57
C ALA A 17 1.44 -2.62 -7.25
N GLY A 18 1.24 -1.97 -8.41
CA GLY A 18 2.26 -1.17 -9.08
C GLY A 18 2.73 -0.01 -8.21
N LEU A 19 1.78 0.79 -7.70
CA LEU A 19 2.07 1.91 -6.81
C LEU A 19 2.80 1.48 -5.53
N GLU A 20 2.39 0.38 -4.89
CA GLU A 20 3.07 -0.11 -3.69
C GLU A 20 4.53 -0.49 -3.98
N ARG A 21 4.81 -1.12 -5.12
CA ARG A 21 6.18 -1.49 -5.53
C ARG A 21 7.05 -0.25 -5.75
N ILE A 22 6.52 0.79 -6.40
CA ILE A 22 7.24 2.06 -6.59
C ILE A 22 7.57 2.70 -5.24
N LEU A 23 6.59 2.78 -4.34
CA LEU A 23 6.82 3.36 -3.01
C LEU A 23 7.83 2.54 -2.19
N ARG A 24 7.85 1.21 -2.33
CA ARG A 24 8.90 0.36 -1.74
C ARG A 24 10.28 0.70 -2.27
N ALA A 25 10.41 0.93 -3.58
CA ALA A 25 11.68 1.32 -4.20
C ALA A 25 12.12 2.74 -3.78
N LEU A 26 11.19 3.70 -3.70
CA LEU A 26 11.48 5.04 -3.20
C LEU A 26 11.92 5.00 -1.73
N GLN A 27 11.23 4.21 -0.91
CA GLN A 27 11.58 4.07 0.50
C GLN A 27 12.95 3.41 0.68
N SER A 28 13.31 2.41 -0.12
CA SER A 28 14.65 1.81 -0.05
C SER A 28 15.74 2.79 -0.47
N LEU A 29 15.50 3.64 -1.48
CA LEU A 29 16.43 4.70 -1.87
C LEU A 29 16.63 5.72 -0.73
N VAL A 30 15.55 6.16 -0.08
CA VAL A 30 15.63 7.07 1.08
C VAL A 30 16.44 6.43 2.21
N VAL A 31 16.22 5.15 2.50
CA VAL A 31 16.98 4.42 3.53
C VAL A 31 18.46 4.29 3.16
N ILE A 32 18.79 4.05 1.88
CA ILE A 32 20.18 3.99 1.42
C ILE A 32 20.87 5.35 1.64
N LEU A 33 20.22 6.45 1.27
CA LEU A 33 20.75 7.81 1.47
C LEU A 33 20.91 8.18 2.94
N LEU A 34 19.98 7.75 3.79
CA LEU A 34 20.07 7.93 5.25
C LEU A 34 21.25 7.14 5.85
N THR A 35 21.46 5.92 5.37
CA THR A 35 22.53 5.03 5.87
C THR A 35 23.91 5.46 5.37
N HIS A 36 23.98 6.02 4.16
CA HIS A 36 25.22 6.41 3.49
C HIS A 36 25.18 7.90 3.10
N PRO A 37 25.33 8.81 4.06
CA PRO A 37 25.15 10.23 3.82
C PRO A 37 26.25 10.85 2.94
N SER A 38 27.36 10.14 2.69
CA SER A 38 28.35 10.52 1.67
C SER A 38 27.76 10.59 0.27
N LEU A 39 26.74 9.78 -0.05
CA LEU A 39 26.04 9.84 -1.34
C LEU A 39 25.36 11.20 -1.57
N LEU A 40 24.95 11.89 -0.52
CA LEU A 40 24.36 13.23 -0.63
C LEU A 40 25.36 14.24 -1.21
N SER A 41 26.64 14.12 -0.86
CA SER A 41 27.69 14.99 -1.42
C SER A 41 27.88 14.78 -2.92
N ILE A 42 27.70 13.54 -3.41
CA ILE A 42 27.75 13.21 -4.85
C ILE A 42 26.57 13.87 -5.58
N LEU A 43 25.40 13.89 -4.94
CA LEU A 43 24.18 14.55 -5.43
C LEU A 43 24.20 16.07 -5.26
N SER A 44 25.31 16.66 -4.76
CA SER A 44 25.41 18.08 -4.43
C SER A 44 24.36 18.57 -3.41
N ILE A 45 23.86 17.66 -2.56
CA ILE A 45 22.90 17.97 -1.50
C ILE A 45 23.68 18.20 -0.20
N PRO A 46 23.48 19.33 0.51
CA PRO A 46 24.15 19.54 1.79
C PRO A 46 23.68 18.50 2.82
N GLN A 47 24.63 17.85 3.49
CA GLN A 47 24.39 16.64 4.28
C GLN A 47 23.43 16.85 5.45
N ALA A 48 23.64 17.90 6.26
CA ALA A 48 22.81 18.18 7.42
C ALA A 48 21.33 18.47 7.07
N PRO A 49 20.99 19.41 6.16
CA PRO A 49 19.60 19.63 5.78
C PRO A 49 19.03 18.48 4.93
N GLY A 50 19.87 17.77 4.17
CA GLY A 50 19.47 16.59 3.40
C GLY A 50 18.97 15.46 4.29
N ILE A 51 19.71 15.11 5.35
CA ILE A 51 19.28 14.10 6.32
C ILE A 51 18.00 14.55 7.03
N ALA A 52 17.93 15.82 7.44
CA ALA A 52 16.75 16.38 8.10
C ALA A 52 15.49 16.31 7.22
N ALA A 53 15.62 16.41 5.90
CA ALA A 53 14.51 16.26 4.94
C ALA A 53 14.18 14.79 4.61
N LEU A 54 15.17 13.89 4.61
CA LEU A 54 14.96 12.48 4.30
C LEU A 54 14.20 11.72 5.40
N LEU A 55 14.36 12.12 6.66
CA LEU A 55 13.66 11.52 7.80
C LEU A 55 12.11 11.63 7.68
N PRO A 56 11.52 12.84 7.50
CA PRO A 56 10.09 12.96 7.30
C PRO A 56 9.65 12.36 5.97
N LEU A 57 10.50 12.35 4.94
CA LEU A 57 10.18 11.70 3.67
C LEU A 57 9.99 10.19 3.84
N LYS A 58 10.86 9.52 4.61
CA LYS A 58 10.73 8.09 4.96
C LYS A 58 9.37 7.81 5.63
N SER A 59 8.99 8.64 6.61
CA SER A 59 7.70 8.52 7.32
C SER A 59 6.51 8.71 6.38
N ASN A 60 6.51 9.75 5.54
CA ASN A 60 5.44 9.99 4.57
C ASN A 60 5.30 8.85 3.53
N LEU A 61 6.42 8.27 3.09
CA LEU A 61 6.39 7.09 2.21
C LEU A 61 5.79 5.86 2.91
N ASN A 62 6.06 5.67 4.19
CA ASN A 62 5.46 4.60 4.97
C ASN A 62 3.94 4.80 5.13
N LEU A 63 3.52 6.03 5.46
CA LEU A 63 2.11 6.40 5.59
C LEU A 63 1.35 6.16 4.28
N SER A 64 1.87 6.66 3.16
CA SER A 64 1.24 6.48 1.83
C SER A 64 1.11 5.00 1.46
N ARG A 65 2.11 4.16 1.74
CA ARG A 65 2.02 2.70 1.54
C ARG A 65 0.91 2.07 2.36
N ARG A 66 0.78 2.42 3.65
CA ARG A 66 -0.29 1.89 4.51
C ARG A 66 -1.68 2.36 4.05
N ALA A 67 -1.79 3.59 3.53
CA ALA A 67 -3.04 4.09 2.96
C ALA A 67 -3.45 3.32 1.68
N ILE A 68 -2.51 3.03 0.78
CA ILE A 68 -2.79 2.21 -0.42
C ILE A 68 -3.27 0.81 -0.01
N ARG A 69 -2.65 0.19 0.99
CA ARG A 69 -3.11 -1.11 1.51
C ARG A 69 -4.51 -1.06 2.08
N LEU A 70 -4.90 0.04 2.73
CA LEU A 70 -6.26 0.21 3.25
C LEU A 70 -7.28 0.20 2.11
N PHE A 71 -7.01 0.93 1.03
CA PHE A 71 -7.87 0.90 -0.16
C PHE A 71 -7.89 -0.47 -0.83
N TRP A 72 -6.77 -1.19 -0.82
CA TRP A 72 -6.72 -2.56 -1.32
C TRP A 72 -7.53 -3.54 -0.45
N PHE A 73 -7.50 -3.39 0.87
CA PHE A 73 -8.39 -4.09 1.79
C PHE A 73 -9.86 -3.83 1.45
N LEU A 74 -10.26 -2.56 1.30
CA LEU A 74 -11.63 -2.20 0.96
C LEU A 74 -12.04 -2.77 -0.41
N ASN A 75 -11.16 -2.69 -1.40
CA ASN A 75 -11.42 -3.22 -2.74
C ASN A 75 -11.55 -4.76 -2.74
N SER A 76 -10.66 -5.47 -2.04
CA SER A 76 -10.69 -6.93 -1.97
C SER A 76 -11.91 -7.45 -1.20
N PHE A 77 -12.27 -6.82 -0.08
CA PHE A 77 -13.51 -7.14 0.64
C PHE A 77 -14.76 -6.80 -0.16
N GLY A 78 -14.81 -5.64 -0.79
CA GLY A 78 -15.93 -5.24 -1.65
C GLY A 78 -16.11 -6.19 -2.82
N THR A 79 -15.02 -6.59 -3.49
CA THR A 79 -15.05 -7.56 -4.58
C THR A 79 -15.53 -8.93 -4.10
N SER A 80 -15.01 -9.41 -2.96
CA SER A 80 -15.42 -10.69 -2.38
C SER A 80 -16.90 -10.70 -1.99
N TYR A 81 -17.38 -9.63 -1.35
CA TYR A 81 -18.79 -9.48 -0.99
C TYR A 81 -19.70 -9.46 -2.22
N ASN A 82 -19.32 -8.72 -3.27
CA ASN A 82 -20.08 -8.67 -4.52
C ASN A 82 -20.14 -10.04 -5.22
N LEU A 83 -19.05 -10.83 -5.20
CA LEU A 83 -19.04 -12.20 -5.72
C LEU A 83 -20.01 -13.08 -4.94
N TYR A 84 -19.96 -13.03 -3.61
CA TYR A 84 -20.86 -13.78 -2.74
C TYR A 84 -22.33 -13.44 -3.01
N THR A 85 -22.69 -12.14 -3.04
CA THR A 85 -24.09 -11.73 -3.23
C THR A 85 -24.59 -12.07 -4.63
N SER A 86 -23.77 -11.88 -5.67
CA SER A 86 -24.13 -12.19 -7.05
C SER A 86 -24.37 -13.69 -7.24
N SER A 87 -23.49 -14.53 -6.67
CA SER A 87 -23.65 -15.99 -6.73
C SER A 87 -24.80 -16.50 -5.87
N SER A 88 -25.09 -15.87 -4.73
CA SER A 88 -26.23 -16.24 -3.87
C SER A 88 -27.60 -15.94 -4.50
N SER A 89 -27.68 -14.92 -5.36
CA SER A 89 -28.92 -14.50 -6.04
C SER A 89 -29.33 -15.41 -7.21
N SER A 90 -28.41 -16.25 -7.69
CA SER A 90 -28.66 -17.21 -8.77
C SER A 90 -29.37 -18.46 -8.21
N SER A 91 -30.70 -18.44 -8.19
CA SER A 91 -31.58 -19.41 -7.51
C SER A 91 -31.55 -20.86 -8.00
N ARG A 92 -30.56 -21.30 -8.79
CA ARG A 92 -30.58 -22.62 -9.46
C ARG A 92 -29.31 -23.47 -9.37
N SER A 93 -28.25 -23.01 -8.72
CA SER A 93 -27.06 -23.86 -8.50
C SER A 93 -26.32 -23.45 -7.24
N ALA A 94 -25.88 -24.44 -6.45
CA ALA A 94 -24.92 -24.19 -5.38
C ALA A 94 -23.70 -23.42 -5.92
N ILE A 95 -23.16 -22.51 -5.11
CA ILE A 95 -21.99 -21.72 -5.47
C ILE A 95 -20.84 -22.71 -5.81
N PRO A 96 -20.22 -22.62 -7.00
CA PRO A 96 -19.10 -23.47 -7.37
C PRO A 96 -17.95 -23.34 -6.37
N LEU A 97 -17.21 -24.44 -6.15
CA LEU A 97 -16.07 -24.46 -5.24
C LEU A 97 -15.00 -23.44 -5.63
N GLU A 98 -14.75 -23.25 -6.94
CA GLU A 98 -13.81 -22.23 -7.44
C GLU A 98 -14.18 -20.82 -6.96
N THR A 99 -15.48 -20.47 -7.03
CA THR A 99 -15.97 -19.17 -6.57
C THR A 99 -15.80 -19.02 -5.05
N TRP A 100 -16.00 -20.09 -4.29
CA TRP A 100 -15.71 -20.09 -2.85
C TRP A 100 -14.22 -19.88 -2.57
N LEU A 101 -13.34 -20.53 -3.32
CA LEU A 101 -11.90 -20.35 -3.20
C LEU A 101 -11.48 -18.91 -3.51
N ASP A 102 -12.08 -18.29 -4.53
CA ASP A 102 -11.84 -16.88 -4.85
C ASP A 102 -12.32 -15.92 -3.76
N ILE A 103 -13.52 -16.15 -3.21
CA ILE A 103 -14.07 -15.38 -2.08
C ILE A 103 -13.12 -15.46 -0.87
N VAL A 104 -12.68 -16.68 -0.52
CA VAL A 104 -11.75 -16.92 0.60
C VAL A 104 -10.38 -16.28 0.32
N ARG A 105 -9.85 -16.43 -0.89
CA ARG A 105 -8.60 -15.80 -1.31
C ARG A 105 -8.66 -14.28 -1.14
N LEU A 106 -9.72 -13.65 -1.64
CA LEU A 106 -9.90 -12.19 -1.59
C LEU A 106 -10.09 -11.69 -0.15
N THR A 107 -10.86 -12.40 0.68
CA THR A 107 -11.04 -12.03 2.11
C THR A 107 -9.76 -12.16 2.90
N LEU A 108 -9.00 -13.25 2.74
CA LEU A 108 -7.72 -13.43 3.44
C LEU A 108 -6.68 -12.39 3.01
N LEU A 109 -6.57 -12.12 1.71
CA LEU A 109 -5.67 -11.10 1.17
C LEU A 109 -6.06 -9.70 1.64
N GLY A 110 -7.36 -9.41 1.66
CA GLY A 110 -7.89 -8.18 2.24
C GLY A 110 -7.54 -8.07 3.71
N LEU A 111 -7.79 -9.12 4.49
CA LEU A 111 -7.56 -9.11 5.94
C LEU A 111 -6.09 -8.86 6.27
N TYR A 112 -5.17 -9.46 5.52
CA TYR A 112 -3.75 -9.14 5.58
C TYR A 112 -3.48 -7.64 5.39
N ALA A 113 -4.03 -7.05 4.32
CA ALA A 113 -3.86 -5.62 4.05
C ALA A 113 -4.52 -4.74 5.12
N GLY A 114 -5.66 -5.15 5.67
CA GLY A 114 -6.39 -4.45 6.72
C GLY A 114 -5.64 -4.42 8.05
N ILE A 115 -5.04 -5.54 8.47
CA ILE A 115 -4.23 -5.62 9.69
C ILE A 115 -2.98 -4.73 9.56
N GLU A 116 -2.30 -4.77 8.40
CA GLU A 116 -1.17 -3.90 8.12
C GLU A 116 -1.52 -2.41 8.16
N SER A 117 -2.77 -2.06 7.84
CA SER A 117 -3.29 -0.69 7.92
C SER A 117 -3.85 -0.31 9.30
N ALA A 118 -3.95 -1.24 10.27
CA ALA A 118 -4.54 -0.95 11.59
C ALA A 118 -3.74 0.11 12.38
N THR A 119 -2.42 0.16 12.15
CA THR A 119 -1.51 1.13 12.76
C THR A 119 -1.44 2.47 12.02
N LEU A 120 -2.24 2.65 10.96
CA LEU A 120 -2.26 3.90 10.18
C LEU A 120 -2.67 5.09 11.03
N LEU A 121 -3.63 4.92 11.94
CA LEU A 121 -4.08 6.02 12.81
C LEU A 121 -2.98 6.53 13.74
N ASP A 122 -2.12 5.63 14.23
CA ASP A 122 -0.94 5.99 15.03
C ASP A 122 0.07 6.80 14.20
N LEU A 123 0.25 6.42 12.93
CA LEU A 123 1.17 7.11 12.02
C LEU A 123 0.74 8.54 11.65
N LEU A 124 -0.55 8.87 11.75
CA LEU A 124 -1.01 10.23 11.45
C LEU A 124 -0.55 11.24 12.50
N GLY A 125 -0.04 10.80 13.65
CA GLY A 125 0.43 11.70 14.71
C GLY A 125 -0.69 12.57 15.30
N LEU A 126 -1.93 12.06 15.30
CA LEU A 126 -3.06 12.77 15.88
C LEU A 126 -2.90 12.86 17.41
N PRO A 127 -3.09 14.04 18.01
CA PRO A 127 -2.97 14.19 19.45
C PRO A 127 -4.00 13.31 20.17
N ASN A 128 -3.53 12.54 21.17
CA ASN A 128 -4.32 11.62 22.01
C ASN A 128 -4.85 10.35 21.32
N VAL A 129 -4.37 10.01 20.12
CA VAL A 129 -4.71 8.75 19.43
C VAL A 129 -3.45 7.91 19.25
N SER A 130 -3.09 7.15 20.29
CA SER A 130 -1.97 6.19 20.27
C SER A 130 -2.44 4.81 20.73
N VAL A 131 -3.16 4.12 19.83
CA VAL A 131 -3.74 2.80 20.15
C VAL A 131 -2.64 1.74 20.28
N PHE A 132 -1.57 1.85 19.50
CA PHE A 132 -0.48 0.88 19.45
C PHE A 132 0.88 1.44 19.91
N GLY A 133 0.97 2.76 20.07
CA GLY A 133 2.16 3.47 20.57
C GLY A 133 3.00 4.08 19.44
N GLU A 134 3.98 4.89 19.81
CA GLU A 134 4.81 5.62 18.83
C GLU A 134 5.60 4.68 17.92
N GLU A 135 5.67 5.02 16.63
CA GLU A 135 6.47 4.27 15.66
C GLU A 135 7.97 4.46 15.97
N GLN A 136 8.64 3.38 16.37
CA GLN A 136 10.10 3.34 16.49
C GLN A 136 10.70 3.25 15.07
N THR A 137 10.98 4.40 14.45
CA THR A 137 11.57 4.47 13.10
C THR A 137 13.09 4.46 13.07
#